data_AF-B9RI23-F1
#
_entry.id   AF-B9RI23-F1
#
_cell.length_a   1.000
_cell.length_b   1.000
_cell.length_c   1.000
_cell.angle_alpha   90.00
_cell.angle_beta   90.00
_cell.angle_gamma   90.00
#
_symmetry.space_group_name_H-M   'P 1'
#
loop_
_entity.id
_entity.type
_entity.pdbx_description
1 polymer ?
#
loop_
_entity_poly.entity_id
_entity_poly.type
_entity_poly.pdbx_seq_one_letter_code
_entity_poly.pdbx_strand_id
1 'polypeptide(L)'
;MGINKYNEACRQIVTRYVEEWEKLVGRTSRWIDFKDDYKTMDLNFMETVWWVFEQLYAKGLVYRAFKVMPCTTALRTPLSNFEADSNKKLVSDPSIAHECPGCAVFSCWVP
;
A
#
# COMPACT_ATOMS: atom_id res chain seq x y z
N MET A 1 -16.23 7.20 14.96
CA MET A 1 -15.32 6.42 15.84
C MET A 1 -14.04 7.21 16.02
N GLY A 2 -13.44 7.23 17.21
CA GLY A 2 -12.12 7.84 17.42
C GLY A 2 -10.98 6.90 17.00
N ILE A 3 -9.76 7.45 16.84
CA ILE A 3 -8.58 6.71 16.37
C ILE A 3 -8.29 5.48 17.24
N ASN A 4 -8.34 5.62 18.56
CA ASN A 4 -8.07 4.50 19.47
C ASN A 4 -9.06 3.34 19.28
N LYS A 5 -10.37 3.64 19.17
CA LYS A 5 -11.41 2.62 18.95
C LYS A 5 -11.30 1.97 17.58
N TYR A 6 -10.88 2.73 16.57
CA TYR A 6 -10.66 2.22 15.22
C TYR A 6 -9.47 1.26 15.18
N ASN A 7 -8.32 1.67 15.75
CA ASN A 7 -7.11 0.84 15.79
C ASN A 7 -7.33 -0.46 16.57
N GLU A 8 -8.10 -0.41 17.66
CA GLU A 8 -8.47 -1.60 18.42
C GLU A 8 -9.33 -2.56 17.59
N ALA A 9 -10.32 -2.04 16.85
CA ALA A 9 -11.13 -2.86 15.94
C ALA A 9 -10.27 -3.49 14.82
N CYS A 10 -9.30 -2.76 14.27
CA CYS A 10 -8.35 -3.30 13.29
C CYS A 10 -7.53 -4.45 13.88
N ARG A 11 -6.99 -4.29 15.09
CA ARG A 11 -6.23 -5.34 15.78
C ARG A 11 -7.06 -6.59 16.00
N GLN A 12 -8.32 -6.43 16.44
CA GLN A 12 -9.25 -7.55 16.64
C GLN A 12 -9.56 -8.32 15.36
N ILE A 13 -9.69 -7.64 14.22
CA ILE A 13 -9.94 -8.29 12.92
C ILE A 13 -8.72 -9.11 12.49
N VAL A 14 -7.50 -8.59 12.68
CA VAL A 14 -6.27 -9.29 12.33
C VAL A 14 -6.10 -10.59 13.14
N THR A 15 -6.39 -10.57 14.44
CA THR A 15 -6.25 -11.75 15.30
C THR A 15 -7.38 -12.77 15.14
N ARG A 16 -8.52 -12.38 14.54
CA ARG A 16 -9.74 -13.21 14.50
C ARG A 16 -9.52 -14.59 13.89
N TYR A 17 -8.75 -14.69 12.82
CA TYR A 17 -8.62 -15.92 12.03
C TYR A 17 -7.34 -16.71 12.34
N VAL A 18 -6.57 -16.30 13.36
CA VAL A 18 -5.28 -16.93 13.68
C VAL A 18 -5.47 -18.38 14.14
N GLU A 19 -6.42 -18.64 15.04
CA GLU A 19 -6.69 -19.99 15.55
C GLU A 19 -7.20 -20.96 14.47
N GLU A 20 -8.00 -20.45 13.53
CA GLU A 20 -8.49 -21.25 12.40
C GLU A 20 -7.33 -21.61 11.45
N TRP A 21 -6.43 -20.66 11.23
CA TRP A 21 -5.22 -20.86 10.43
C TRP A 21 -4.29 -21.90 11.06
N GLU A 22 -4.06 -21.85 12.36
CA GLU A 22 -3.20 -22.82 13.07
C GLU A 22 -3.72 -24.25 12.88
N LYS A 23 -5.04 -24.47 13.05
CA LYS A 23 -5.67 -25.78 12.83
C LYS A 23 -5.51 -26.27 11.39
N LEU A 24 -5.67 -25.37 10.42
CA LEU A 24 -5.54 -25.72 8.99
C LEU A 24 -4.11 -26.07 8.63
N VAL A 25 -3.14 -25.27 9.05
CA VAL A 25 -1.71 -25.49 8.73
C VAL A 25 -1.18 -26.75 9.43
N GLY A 26 -1.62 -27.00 10.67
CA GLY A 26 -1.34 -28.25 11.38
C GLY A 26 -1.87 -29.47 10.64
N ARG A 27 -3.06 -29.36 10.01
CA ARG A 27 -3.62 -30.44 9.17
C ARG A 27 -2.85 -30.64 7.86
N THR A 28 -2.27 -29.58 7.30
CA THR A 28 -1.46 -29.62 6.07
C THR A 28 -0.02 -30.10 6.33
N SER A 29 0.29 -30.58 7.55
CA SER A 29 1.62 -31.09 7.94
C SER A 29 2.76 -30.09 7.74
N ARG A 30 2.47 -28.79 7.79
CA ARG A 30 3.49 -27.75 7.72
C ARG A 30 3.94 -27.41 9.15
N TRP A 31 5.14 -27.84 9.49
CA TRP A 31 5.71 -27.68 10.83
C TRP A 31 6.31 -26.29 10.99
N ILE A 32 5.54 -25.40 11.60
CA ILE A 32 5.91 -24.01 11.90
C ILE A 32 5.52 -23.72 13.35
N ASP A 33 6.31 -22.90 14.02
CA ASP A 33 6.00 -22.44 15.37
C ASP A 33 4.93 -21.33 15.33
N PHE A 34 3.81 -21.56 16.02
CA PHE A 34 2.73 -20.60 16.18
C PHE A 34 2.78 -19.83 17.51
N LYS A 35 3.68 -20.23 18.43
CA LYS A 35 3.79 -19.64 19.77
C LYS A 35 4.75 -18.47 19.82
N ASP A 36 5.85 -18.55 19.06
CA ASP A 36 6.84 -17.48 18.93
C ASP A 36 6.76 -16.86 17.52
N ASP A 37 5.58 -16.34 17.18
CA ASP A 37 5.35 -15.66 15.91
C ASP A 37 5.76 -14.19 15.99
N TYR A 38 6.27 -13.65 14.89
CA TYR A 38 6.50 -12.21 14.78
C TYR A 38 5.29 -11.54 14.16
N LYS A 39 4.81 -10.45 14.78
CA LYS A 39 3.74 -9.63 14.21
C LYS A 39 4.27 -8.23 13.94
N THR A 40 3.93 -7.69 12.77
CA THR A 40 4.36 -6.35 12.35
C THR A 40 3.81 -5.23 13.24
N MET A 41 2.77 -5.54 14.03
CA MET A 41 2.17 -4.63 15.02
C MET A 41 2.79 -4.72 16.42
N ASP A 42 3.78 -5.58 16.63
CA ASP A 42 4.49 -5.69 17.90
C ASP A 42 5.52 -4.58 18.05
N LEU A 43 5.73 -4.12 19.29
CA LEU A 43 6.59 -2.97 19.60
C LEU A 43 8.03 -3.21 19.12
N ASN A 44 8.59 -4.39 19.38
CA ASN A 44 9.95 -4.74 18.97
C ASN A 44 10.10 -4.67 17.43
N PHE A 45 9.10 -5.13 16.67
CA PHE A 45 9.14 -5.05 15.21
C PHE A 45 9.10 -3.59 14.75
N MET A 46 8.17 -2.79 15.28
CA MET A 46 8.06 -1.37 14.91
C MET A 46 9.33 -0.57 15.24
N GLU A 47 9.99 -0.87 16.37
CA GLU A 47 11.25 -0.24 16.76
C GLU A 47 12.38 -0.56 15.76
N THR A 48 12.47 -1.81 15.29
CA THR A 48 13.45 -2.16 14.25
C THR A 48 13.19 -1.42 12.94
N VAL A 49 11.92 -1.21 12.56
CA VAL A 49 11.57 -0.44 11.35
C VAL A 49 11.97 1.03 11.50
N TRP A 50 11.75 1.62 12.67
CA TRP A 50 12.18 2.99 12.95
C TRP A 50 13.70 3.15 12.88
N TRP A 51 14.45 2.20 13.45
CA TRP A 51 15.90 2.18 13.35
C TRP A 51 16.37 2.09 11.89
N VAL A 52 15.80 1.19 11.07
CA VAL A 52 16.13 1.09 9.64
C VAL A 52 15.83 2.40 8.91
N PHE A 53 14.69 3.03 9.20
CA PHE A 53 14.31 4.30 8.58
C PHE A 53 15.26 5.44 8.95
N GLU A 54 15.69 5.52 10.22
CA GLU A 54 16.69 6.49 10.68
C GLU A 54 18.02 6.32 9.93
N GLN A 55 18.49 5.08 9.74
CA GLN A 55 19.72 4.82 8.99
C GLN A 55 19.62 5.28 7.52
N LEU A 56 18.47 5.12 6.88
CA LEU A 56 18.23 5.60 5.52
C LEU A 56 18.15 7.13 5.46
N TYR A 57 17.55 7.74 6.47
CA TYR A 57 17.48 9.19 6.60
C TYR A 57 18.87 9.81 6.81
N ALA A 58 19.68 9.24 7.71
CA ALA A 58 21.05 9.68 7.97
C ALA A 58 21.96 9.58 6.73
N LYS A 59 21.67 8.63 5.83
CA LYS A 59 22.36 8.48 4.53
C LYS A 59 21.85 9.44 3.44
N GLY A 60 20.83 10.26 3.71
CA GLY A 60 20.25 11.18 2.74
C GLY A 60 19.43 10.51 1.63
N LEU A 61 19.00 9.26 1.82
CA LEU A 61 18.22 8.50 0.83
C LEU A 61 16.71 8.78 0.91
N VAL A 62 16.27 9.52 1.92
CA VAL A 62 14.86 9.85 2.17
C VAL A 62 14.66 11.34 1.96
N TYR A 63 13.67 11.71 1.13
CA TYR A 63 13.33 13.11 0.85
C TYR A 63 11.81 13.30 0.78
N ARG A 64 11.38 14.55 0.98
CA ARG A 64 9.99 14.97 0.80
C ARG A 64 9.88 15.84 -0.44
N ALA A 65 8.95 15.52 -1.32
CA ALA A 65 8.68 16.29 -2.53
C ALA A 65 7.18 16.37 -2.82
N PHE A 66 6.79 17.40 -3.57
CA PHE A 66 5.46 17.52 -4.16
C PHE A 66 5.51 16.95 -5.58
N LYS A 67 4.83 15.83 -5.79
CA LYS A 67 4.82 15.11 -7.07
C LYS A 67 3.42 14.57 -7.37
N VAL A 68 3.06 14.52 -8.65
CA VAL A 68 1.85 13.81 -9.11
C VAL A 68 2.07 12.32 -8.89
N MET A 69 1.25 11.71 -8.04
CA MET A 69 1.32 10.29 -7.67
C MET A 69 -0.06 9.65 -7.86
N PRO A 70 -0.14 8.36 -8.23
CA PRO A 70 -1.40 7.63 -8.22
C PRO A 70 -2.03 7.69 -6.83
N CYS A 71 -3.32 8.02 -6.75
CA CYS A 71 -4.05 8.08 -5.49
C CYS A 71 -5.37 7.31 -5.58
N THR A 72 -5.74 6.64 -4.50
CA THR A 72 -7.03 5.95 -4.43
C THR A 72 -8.09 6.87 -3.85
N THR A 73 -9.22 7.02 -4.54
CA THR A 73 -10.35 7.84 -4.08
C THR A 73 -11.03 7.28 -2.83
N ALA A 74 -11.06 5.94 -2.69
CA ALA A 74 -11.67 5.25 -1.55
C ALA A 74 -10.89 5.45 -0.23
N LEU A 75 -9.55 5.32 -0.27
CA LEU A 75 -8.69 5.42 0.92
C LEU A 75 -8.10 6.82 1.12
N ARG A 76 -8.15 7.69 0.09
CA ARG A 76 -7.56 9.04 0.07
C ARG A 76 -6.06 9.06 0.40
N THR A 77 -5.34 8.01 0.01
CA THR A 77 -3.90 7.87 0.20
C THR A 77 -3.17 7.73 -1.14
N PRO A 78 -1.93 8.21 -1.25
CA PRO A 78 -1.08 7.92 -2.39
C PRO A 78 -0.66 6.44 -2.37
N LEU A 79 -0.48 5.86 -3.56
CA LEU A 79 -0.02 4.50 -3.75
C LEU A 79 1.43 4.47 -4.22
N SER A 80 2.11 3.36 -3.94
CA SER A 80 3.39 3.04 -4.58
C SER A 80 3.20 2.62 -6.05
N ASN A 81 4.26 2.71 -6.85
CA ASN A 81 4.21 2.29 -8.26
C ASN A 81 3.83 0.80 -8.41
N PHE A 82 4.28 -0.06 -7.49
CA PHE A 82 4.01 -1.50 -7.54
C PHE A 82 2.56 -1.84 -7.17
N GLU A 83 1.96 -1.11 -6.22
CA GLU A 83 0.54 -1.28 -5.88
C GLU A 83 -0.37 -0.81 -7.02
N ALA A 84 -0.02 0.30 -7.68
CA ALA A 84 -0.78 0.81 -8.81
C ALA A 84 -0.81 -0.18 -9.99
N ASP A 85 0.26 -0.97 -10.16
CA ASP A 85 0.35 -1.96 -11.24
C ASP A 85 -0.41 -3.25 -10.94
N SER A 86 -0.57 -3.59 -9.66
CA SER A 86 -1.02 -4.92 -9.21
C SER A 86 -2.48 -5.25 -9.55
N ASN A 87 -3.35 -4.27 -9.79
CA ASN A 87 -4.79 -4.49 -9.98
C ASN A 87 -5.38 -3.70 -11.15
N LYS A 88 -4.82 -3.90 -12.35
CA LYS A 88 -5.34 -3.32 -13.58
C LYS A 88 -6.60 -4.04 -14.04
N LYS A 89 -7.58 -3.27 -14.48
CA LYS A 89 -8.82 -3.78 -15.07
C LYS A 89 -9.05 -3.10 -16.40
N LEU A 90 -9.48 -3.87 -17.39
CA LEU A 90 -9.92 -3.31 -18.66
C LEU A 90 -11.30 -2.68 -18.44
N VAL A 91 -11.38 -1.37 -18.65
CA VAL A 91 -12.61 -0.58 -18.54
C VAL A 91 -12.76 0.21 -19.84
N SER A 92 -14.00 0.38 -20.29
CA SER A 92 -14.29 1.21 -21.45
C SER A 92 -14.38 2.67 -21.01
N ASP A 93 -13.39 3.47 -21.37
CA ASP A 93 -13.40 4.91 -21.13
C ASP A 93 -13.96 5.67 -22.35
N PRO A 94 -14.69 6.78 -22.14
CA PRO A 94 -15.19 7.60 -23.23
C PRO A 94 -14.03 8.34 -23.92
N SER A 95 -13.97 8.26 -25.25
CA SER A 95 -13.07 9.06 -26.07
C SER A 95 -13.83 10.24 -26.68
N ILE A 96 -13.47 11.46 -26.26
CA ILE A 96 -14.11 12.69 -26.72
C ILE A 96 -13.07 13.53 -27.46
N ALA A 97 -13.34 13.86 -28.72
CA ALA A 97 -12.52 14.76 -29.51
C ALA A 97 -13.11 16.18 -29.43
N HIS A 98 -12.27 17.15 -29.08
CA HIS A 98 -12.63 18.57 -29.05
C HIS A 98 -11.65 19.36 -29.91
N GLU A 99 -12.18 20.16 -30.84
CA GLU A 99 -11.41 21.11 -31.61
C GLU A 99 -11.20 22.38 -30.76
N CYS A 100 -9.95 22.79 -30.55
CA CYS A 100 -9.59 23.98 -29.78
C CYS A 100 -9.36 25.16 -30.76
N PRO A 101 -10.32 26.10 -30.92
CA PRO A 101 -10.19 27.18 -31.90
C PRO A 101 -9.16 28.19 -31.38
N GLY A 102 -7.94 28.17 -31.96
CA GLY A 102 -6.87 29.11 -31.64
C GLY A 102 -5.49 28.49 -31.44
N CYS A 103 -5.39 27.16 -31.28
CA CYS A 103 -4.11 26.47 -31.34
C CYS A 103 -3.82 26.11 -32.81
N ALA A 104 -2.91 26.85 -33.46
CA ALA A 104 -2.27 26.34 -34.67
C ALA A 104 -1.79 24.92 -34.37
N VAL A 105 -2.13 23.98 -35.26
CA VAL A 105 -1.78 22.56 -35.16
C VAL A 105 -0.27 22.45 -35.00
N PHE A 106 0.22 22.45 -33.77
CA PHE A 106 1.56 22.03 -33.45
C PHE A 106 1.50 20.52 -33.69
N SER A 107 1.95 20.13 -34.87
CA SER A 107 2.27 18.74 -35.22
C SER A 107 3.36 18.26 -34.26
N CYS A 108 2.98 17.99 -33.02
CA CYS A 108 3.77 17.28 -32.04
C CYS A 108 3.28 15.83 -32.04
N TRP A 109 3.44 15.20 -33.19
CA TRP A 109 3.73 13.78 -33.24
C TRP A 109 5.23 13.69 -33.49
N VAL A 110 5.93 13.34 -32.41
CA VAL A 110 7.37 13.05 -32.31
C VAL A 110 7.72 11.87 -33.24
N PRO A 111 8.96 11.73 -33.73
CA PRO A 111 9.45 10.55 -34.47
C PRO A 111 9.13 9.21 -33.80
#